data_AF-A0A929YFL3-F1
#
_entry.id   AF-A0A929YFL3-F1
#
_cell.length_a   1.000
_cell.length_b   1.000
_cell.length_c   1.000
_cell.angle_alpha   90.00
_cell.angle_beta   90.00
_cell.angle_gamma   90.00
#
_symmetry.space_group_name_H-M   'P 1'
#
loop_
_entity.id
_entity.type
_entity.pdbx_description
1 polymer ?
#
loop_
_entity_poly.entity_id
_entity_poly.type
_entity_poly.pdbx_seq_one_letter_code
_entity_poly.pdbx_strand_id
1 'polypeptide(L)'
;MGKRGNAMTTETFLEELEALLKNHDLPALKKKLLELQPVDVAEILGKVPDETRIILFRILPKDLAAETFSEMEPSEQQKLLTNFTAQEVQDVLQQMYTDDAVDLLEEMPANVVRDVLSHVSPE
;
A
#
# COMPACT_ATOMS: atom_id res chain seq x y z
N MET A 1 -29.43 -11.80 -15.08
CA MET A 1 -29.22 -11.95 -13.62
C MET A 1 -27.79 -11.54 -13.26
N GLY A 2 -27.58 -10.30 -12.85
CA GLY A 2 -26.26 -9.86 -12.37
C GLY A 2 -26.01 -10.43 -10.99
N LYS A 3 -24.98 -11.26 -10.84
CA LYS A 3 -24.47 -11.64 -9.52
C LYS A 3 -23.89 -10.37 -8.91
N ARG A 4 -24.67 -9.68 -8.07
CA ARG A 4 -24.12 -8.75 -7.10
C ARG A 4 -23.29 -9.60 -6.14
N GLY A 5 -22.03 -9.83 -6.49
CA GLY A 5 -21.03 -10.25 -5.52
C GLY A 5 -21.05 -9.20 -4.43
N ASN A 6 -21.18 -9.63 -3.18
CA ASN A 6 -21.17 -8.75 -2.03
C ASN A 6 -19.78 -8.13 -1.95
N ALA A 7 -19.55 -7.00 -2.63
CA ALA A 7 -18.28 -6.30 -2.58
C ALA A 7 -18.07 -5.85 -1.13
N MET A 8 -16.96 -6.29 -0.53
CA MET A 8 -16.54 -5.82 0.78
C MET A 8 -16.28 -4.32 0.64
N THR A 9 -16.93 -3.50 1.46
CA THR A 9 -16.72 -2.05 1.45
C THR A 9 -15.61 -1.68 2.43
N THR A 10 -14.98 -0.52 2.22
CA THR A 10 -14.01 0.08 3.15
C THR A 10 -14.54 0.12 4.59
N GLU A 11 -15.81 0.49 4.77
CA GLU A 11 -16.45 0.62 6.08
C GLU A 11 -16.58 -0.73 6.79
N THR A 12 -17.06 -1.76 6.11
CA THR A 12 -17.16 -3.12 6.67
C THR A 12 -15.79 -3.72 6.98
N PHE A 13 -14.77 -3.44 6.15
CA PHE A 13 -13.42 -3.92 6.43
C PHE A 13 -12.86 -3.31 7.72
N LEU A 14 -13.04 -2.01 7.95
CA LEU A 14 -12.52 -1.32 9.14
C LEU A 14 -13.15 -1.84 10.44
N GLU A 15 -14.44 -2.18 10.41
CA GLU A 15 -15.12 -2.80 11.55
C GLU A 15 -14.54 -4.18 11.90
N GLU A 16 -14.19 -4.98 10.89
CA GLU A 16 -13.63 -6.31 11.08
C GLU A 16 -12.12 -6.29 11.37
N LEU A 17 -11.42 -5.24 10.94
CA LEU A 17 -9.97 -5.08 11.04
C LEU A 17 -9.49 -5.18 12.50
N GLU A 18 -10.17 -4.52 13.44
CA GLU A 18 -9.77 -4.53 14.85
C GLU A 18 -9.79 -5.95 15.43
N ALA A 19 -10.82 -6.73 15.10
CA ALA A 19 -10.94 -8.11 15.55
C ALA A 19 -9.85 -9.00 14.95
N LEU A 20 -9.52 -8.81 13.67
CA LEU A 20 -8.48 -9.58 12.98
C LEU A 20 -7.07 -9.24 13.46
N LEU A 21 -6.78 -7.96 13.71
CA LEU A 21 -5.50 -7.51 14.28
C LEU A 21 -5.31 -8.07 15.69
N LYS A 22 -6.35 -8.03 16.53
CA LYS A 22 -6.32 -8.58 17.89
C LYS A 22 -6.03 -10.09 17.91
N ASN A 23 -6.51 -10.80 16.91
CA ASN A 23 -6.28 -12.23 16.75
C ASN A 23 -4.96 -12.56 16.00
N HIS A 24 -4.21 -11.55 15.57
CA HIS A 24 -3.00 -11.69 14.74
C HIS A 24 -3.20 -12.55 13.48
N ASP A 25 -4.42 -12.56 12.91
CA ASP A 25 -4.76 -13.39 11.75
C ASP A 25 -4.36 -12.69 10.44
N LEU A 26 -3.04 -12.60 10.22
CA LEU A 26 -2.45 -12.03 9.01
C LEU A 26 -2.93 -12.73 7.71
N PRO A 27 -3.08 -14.07 7.67
CA PRO A 27 -3.65 -14.73 6.49
C PRO A 27 -5.08 -14.28 6.16
N ALA A 28 -5.94 -14.12 7.16
CA ALA A 28 -7.30 -13.62 6.94
C ALA A 28 -7.30 -12.15 6.48
N LEU A 29 -6.46 -11.30 7.08
CA LEU A 29 -6.28 -9.92 6.64
C LEU A 29 -5.85 -9.83 5.18
N LYS A 30 -4.82 -10.58 4.81
CA LYS A 30 -4.34 -10.65 3.44
C LYS A 30 -5.45 -11.09 2.50
N LYS A 31 -6.18 -12.15 2.83
CA LYS A 31 -7.27 -12.66 1.99
C LYS A 31 -8.34 -11.60 1.75
N LYS A 32 -8.71 -10.82 2.76
CA LYS A 32 -9.70 -9.75 2.64
C LYS A 32 -9.19 -8.58 1.80
N LEU A 33 -7.94 -8.16 1.99
CA LEU A 33 -7.34 -7.10 1.18
C LEU A 33 -7.30 -7.48 -0.32
N LEU A 34 -7.11 -8.76 -0.65
CA LEU A 34 -7.14 -9.25 -2.03
C LEU A 34 -8.53 -9.22 -2.68
N GLU A 35 -9.59 -9.01 -1.91
CA GLU A 35 -10.96 -8.88 -2.43
C GLU A 35 -11.32 -7.43 -2.80
N LEU A 36 -10.43 -6.48 -2.50
CA LEU A 36 -10.64 -5.04 -2.68
C LEU A 36 -9.91 -4.50 -3.91
N GLN A 37 -10.37 -3.36 -4.44
CA GLN A 37 -9.62 -2.63 -5.45
C GLN A 37 -8.48 -1.83 -4.81
N PRO A 38 -7.38 -1.54 -5.55
CA PRO A 38 -6.25 -0.75 -5.03
C PRO A 38 -6.67 0.57 -4.35
N VAL A 39 -7.62 1.30 -4.95
CA VAL A 39 -8.16 2.54 -4.39
C VAL A 39 -8.87 2.35 -3.04
N ASP A 40 -9.61 1.23 -2.88
CA ASP A 40 -10.27 0.92 -1.60
C ASP A 40 -9.23 0.55 -0.54
N VAL A 41 -8.18 -0.18 -0.93
CA VAL A 41 -7.06 -0.51 -0.04
C VAL A 41 -6.33 0.76 0.39
N ALA A 42 -6.04 1.69 -0.52
CA ALA A 42 -5.42 2.97 -0.22
C ALA A 42 -6.28 3.78 0.78
N GLU A 43 -7.59 3.84 0.56
CA GLU A 43 -8.53 4.50 1.48
C GLU A 43 -8.51 3.88 2.89
N ILE A 44 -8.46 2.54 2.99
CA ILE A 44 -8.33 1.84 4.27
C ILE A 44 -7.00 2.18 4.95
N LEU A 45 -5.90 2.13 4.19
CA LEU A 45 -4.57 2.43 4.69
C LEU A 45 -4.47 3.87 5.21
N GLY A 46 -5.16 4.83 4.61
CA GLY A 46 -5.22 6.21 5.09
C GLY A 46 -5.97 6.39 6.40
N LYS A 47 -6.93 5.49 6.70
CA LYS A 47 -7.79 5.57 7.91
C LYS A 47 -7.20 4.86 9.14
N VAL A 48 -6.15 4.06 8.99
CA VAL A 48 -5.53 3.32 10.09
C VAL A 48 -4.29 4.02 10.66
N PRO A 49 -3.90 3.74 11.91
CA PRO A 49 -2.64 4.23 12.47
C PRO A 49 -1.42 3.76 11.65
N ASP A 50 -0.33 4.54 11.67
CA ASP A 50 0.87 4.29 10.87
C ASP A 50 1.45 2.87 11.08
N GLU A 51 1.50 2.39 12.33
CA GLU A 51 1.97 1.03 12.65
C GLU A 51 1.14 -0.06 11.94
N THR A 52 -0.19 0.10 11.97
CA THR A 52 -1.13 -0.81 11.30
C THR A 52 -0.99 -0.70 9.78
N ARG A 53 -0.87 0.52 9.24
CA ARG A 53 -0.67 0.77 7.81
C ARG A 53 0.52 -0.01 7.28
N ILE A 54 1.66 0.07 7.96
CA ILE A 54 2.90 -0.63 7.59
C ILE A 54 2.68 -2.14 7.56
N ILE A 55 2.02 -2.70 8.57
CA ILE A 55 1.73 -4.14 8.64
C ILE A 55 0.83 -4.57 7.48
N LEU A 56 -0.26 -3.83 7.24
CA LEU A 56 -1.21 -4.14 6.17
C LEU A 56 -0.57 -4.00 4.79
N PHE A 57 0.29 -3.01 4.57
CA PHE A 57 1.00 -2.86 3.31
C PHE A 57 1.99 -4.02 3.07
N ARG A 58 2.75 -4.42 4.10
CA ARG A 58 3.74 -5.52 3.99
C ARG A 58 3.15 -6.89 3.65
N ILE A 59 1.86 -7.12 3.91
CA ILE A 59 1.20 -8.40 3.59
C ILE A 59 0.63 -8.43 2.17
N LEU A 60 0.55 -7.28 1.48
CA LEU A 60 0.07 -7.20 0.10
C LEU A 60 1.04 -7.94 -0.84
N PRO A 61 0.53 -8.64 -1.88
CA PRO A 61 1.36 -9.02 -3.01
C PRO A 61 1.96 -7.78 -3.69
N LYS A 62 3.11 -7.94 -4.34
CA LYS A 62 3.85 -6.82 -4.93
C LYS A 62 3.02 -6.00 -5.93
N ASP A 63 2.27 -6.66 -6.80
CA ASP A 63 1.42 -6.01 -7.81
C ASP A 63 0.35 -5.11 -7.15
N LEU A 64 -0.40 -5.67 -6.20
CA LEU A 64 -1.41 -4.90 -5.46
C LEU A 64 -0.77 -3.80 -4.60
N ALA A 65 0.42 -4.04 -4.03
CA ALA A 65 1.14 -3.04 -3.27
C ALA A 65 1.53 -1.83 -4.13
N ALA A 66 2.02 -2.06 -5.36
CA ALA A 66 2.38 -1.00 -6.30
C ALA A 66 1.17 -0.20 -6.77
N GLU A 67 0.10 -0.88 -7.16
CA GLU A 67 -1.16 -0.23 -7.56
C GLU A 67 -1.74 0.57 -6.37
N THR A 68 -1.80 -0.04 -5.17
CA THR A 68 -2.30 0.64 -3.96
C THR A 68 -1.45 1.85 -3.62
N PHE A 69 -0.12 1.73 -3.70
CA PHE A 69 0.80 2.82 -3.39
C PHE A 69 0.57 4.02 -4.31
N SER A 70 0.29 3.79 -5.59
CA SER A 70 0.00 4.84 -6.57
C SER A 70 -1.30 5.59 -6.27
N GLU A 71 -2.28 4.91 -5.67
CA GLU A 71 -3.58 5.49 -5.27
C GLU A 71 -3.55 6.21 -3.91
N MET A 72 -2.44 6.12 -3.16
CA MET A 72 -2.31 6.74 -1.84
C MET A 72 -1.96 8.23 -1.94
N GLU A 73 -2.37 8.98 -0.92
CA GLU A 73 -1.99 10.40 -0.82
C GLU A 73 -0.47 10.55 -0.63
N PRO A 74 0.18 11.58 -1.21
CA PRO A 74 1.65 11.76 -1.14
C PRO A 74 2.21 11.76 0.29
N SER A 75 1.45 12.31 1.24
CA SER A 75 1.84 12.34 2.65
C SER A 75 1.86 10.94 3.31
N GLU A 76 1.05 10.01 2.81
CA GLU A 76 0.95 8.64 3.32
C GLU A 76 2.01 7.74 2.69
N GLN A 77 2.24 7.91 1.38
CA GLN A 77 3.37 7.32 0.67
C GLN A 77 4.69 7.66 1.37
N GLN A 78 4.91 8.94 1.69
CA GLN A 78 6.10 9.37 2.41
C GLN A 78 6.26 8.66 3.76
N LYS A 79 5.17 8.53 4.54
CA LYS A 79 5.20 7.82 5.84
C LYS A 79 5.51 6.33 5.69
N LEU A 80 5.04 5.67 4.63
CA LEU A 80 5.40 4.28 4.35
C LEU A 80 6.88 4.16 4.02
N LEU A 81 7.38 5.01 3.12
CA LEU A 81 8.76 4.96 2.65
C LEU A 81 9.78 5.24 3.75
N THR A 82 9.49 6.11 4.71
CA THR A 82 10.38 6.36 5.86
C THR A 82 10.52 5.16 6.80
N ASN A 83 9.62 4.19 6.71
CA ASN A 83 9.64 2.96 7.51
C ASN A 83 10.10 1.73 6.72
N PHE A 84 10.42 1.89 5.43
CA PHE A 84 10.85 0.82 4.55
C PHE A 84 12.36 0.80 4.38
N THR A 85 12.88 -0.39 4.14
CA THR A 85 14.24 -0.55 3.65
C THR A 85 14.33 -0.09 2.20
N ALA A 86 15.51 0.34 1.80
CA ALA A 86 15.93 0.56 0.43
C ALA A 86 15.37 -0.45 -0.59
N GLN A 87 15.50 -1.74 -0.26
CA GLN A 87 15.07 -2.84 -1.13
C GLN A 87 13.54 -2.92 -1.24
N GLU A 88 12.81 -2.74 -0.13
CA GLU A 88 11.34 -2.73 -0.15
C GLU A 88 10.82 -1.59 -1.03
N VAL A 89 11.45 -0.41 -0.97
CA VAL A 89 11.11 0.73 -1.83
C VAL A 89 11.36 0.43 -3.31
N GLN A 90 12.53 -0.13 -3.63
CA GLN A 90 12.87 -0.52 -4.99
C GLN A 90 11.88 -1.55 -5.55
N ASP A 91 11.52 -2.55 -4.74
CA ASP A 91 10.61 -3.62 -5.13
C ASP A 91 9.22 -3.08 -5.50
N VAL A 92 8.71 -2.07 -4.79
CA VAL A 92 7.43 -1.42 -5.11
C VAL A 92 7.53 -0.65 -6.43
N LEU A 93 8.55 0.20 -6.57
CA LEU A 93 8.75 1.03 -7.76
C LEU A 93 8.98 0.20 -9.03
N GLN A 94 9.66 -0.94 -8.93
CA GLN A 94 9.86 -1.86 -10.06
C GLN A 94 8.58 -2.54 -10.56
N GLN A 95 7.54 -2.59 -9.74
CA GLN A 95 6.24 -3.14 -10.14
C GLN A 95 5.24 -2.06 -10.60
N MET A 96 5.55 -0.77 -10.37
CA MET A 96 4.73 0.34 -10.85
C MET A 96 4.92 0.53 -12.37
N TYR A 97 3.89 1.06 -13.03
CA TYR A 97 4.06 1.55 -14.39
C TYR A 97 5.01 2.75 -14.40
N THR A 98 5.76 2.89 -15.49
CA THR A 98 6.86 3.88 -15.57
C THR A 98 6.36 5.32 -15.47
N ASP A 99 5.18 5.60 -16.02
CA ASP A 99 4.47 6.87 -15.91
C ASP A 99 4.04 7.16 -14.46
N ASP A 100 3.37 6.22 -13.80
CA ASP A 100 2.96 6.39 -12.39
C ASP A 100 4.17 6.57 -11.46
N ALA A 101 5.26 5.84 -11.71
CA ALA A 101 6.50 5.98 -10.94
C ALA A 101 7.19 7.34 -11.17
N VAL A 102 7.08 7.91 -12.38
CA VAL A 102 7.62 9.24 -12.68
C VAL A 102 6.81 10.31 -11.96
N ASP A 103 5.49 10.29 -12.08
CA ASP A 103 4.60 11.25 -11.43
C ASP A 103 4.79 11.25 -9.91
N LEU A 104 4.86 10.06 -9.31
CA LEU A 104 5.19 9.88 -7.90
C LEU A 104 6.50 10.56 -7.49
N LEU A 105 7.58 10.35 -8.25
CA LEU A 105 8.89 10.92 -7.93
C LEU A 105 8.90 12.45 -8.06
N GLU A 106 8.05 13.03 -8.91
CA GLU A 106 7.90 14.48 -9.05
C GLU A 106 7.17 15.11 -7.84
N GLU A 107 6.22 14.39 -7.24
CA GLU A 107 5.44 14.86 -6.08
C GLU A 107 6.15 14.68 -4.74
N MET A 108 7.17 13.82 -4.69
CA MET A 108 7.88 13.49 -3.46
C MET A 108 8.94 14.54 -3.06
N PRO A 109 9.14 14.76 -1.75
CA PRO A 109 10.21 15.64 -1.28
C PRO A 109 11.59 15.15 -1.75
N ALA A 110 12.44 16.08 -2.20
CA ALA A 110 13.73 15.77 -2.81
C ALA A 110 14.65 14.88 -1.96
N ASN A 111 14.57 14.96 -0.63
CA ASN A 111 15.33 14.08 0.26
C ASN A 111 14.87 12.61 0.16
N VAL A 112 13.57 12.38 0.02
CA VAL A 112 13.00 11.04 -0.12
C VAL A 112 13.30 10.47 -1.50
N VAL A 113 13.18 11.29 -2.55
CA VAL A 113 13.58 10.93 -3.93
C VAL A 113 15.06 10.56 -3.98
N ARG A 114 15.93 11.32 -3.31
CA ARG A 114 17.37 11.02 -3.28
C ARG A 114 17.67 9.70 -2.61
N ASP A 115 17.03 9.43 -1.47
CA ASP A 115 17.18 8.17 -0.77
C ASP A 115 16.66 7.03 -1.65
N VAL A 116 15.48 7.14 -2.25
CA VAL A 116 14.94 6.16 -3.21
C VAL A 116 15.93 5.90 -4.35
N LEU A 117 16.30 6.91 -5.14
CA LEU A 117 17.15 6.78 -6.34
C LEU A 117 18.55 6.24 -6.03
N SER A 118 19.09 6.52 -4.83
CA SER A 118 20.37 5.95 -4.39
C SER A 118 20.33 4.44 -4.20
N HIS A 119 19.13 3.87 -4.04
CA HIS A 119 18.92 2.43 -3.89
C HIS A 119 18.38 1.75 -5.16
N VAL A 120 17.77 2.50 -6.09
CA VAL A 120 17.26 1.94 -7.36
C VAL A 120 18.36 1.79 -8.40
N SER A 121 19.41 2.62 -8.34
CA SER A 121 20.52 2.59 -9.31
C SER A 121 21.42 1.37 -9.08
N PRO A 122 21.46 0.38 -9.99
CA PRO A 122 22.58 -0.54 -10.06
C PRO A 122 23.77 0.21 -10.66
N GLU A 123 24.99 -0.10 -10.23
CA GLU A 123 26.17 0.17 -11.07
C GLU A 123 26.04 -0.53 -12.43
#